data_AF-A0A060BUT6-F1
#
_entry.id   AF-A0A060BUT6-F1
#
_cell.length_a   1.000
_cell.length_b   1.000
_cell.length_c   1.000
_cell.angle_alpha   90.00
_cell.angle_beta   90.00
_cell.angle_gamma   90.00
#
_symmetry.space_group_name_H-M   'P 1'
#
loop_
_entity.id
_entity.type
_entity.pdbx_description
1 polymer ?
#
loop_
_entity_poly.entity_id
_entity_poly.type
_entity_poly.pdbx_seq_one_letter_code
_entity_poly.pdbx_strand_id
1 'polypeptide(L)'
;DHVGVAVWDGKIHIIGGRFNTFENNTALHHVYDPARDIWRQRAPIPTPRSGHGMVLLNGRMWCFGGEERLYDAENRPIDRVIGSLESYDPVTDSWLSHAPMPTPRHGLGAALVGDWIHVAGGGPIVGGG
;
A
#
# COMPACT_ATOMS: atom_id res chain seq x y z
N ASP A 1 -4.23 -6.45 -8.66
CA ASP A 1 -3.66 -7.55 -7.85
C ASP A 1 -2.69 -6.99 -6.80
N HIS A 2 -2.38 -7.74 -5.73
CA HIS A 2 -1.43 -7.36 -4.66
C HIS A 2 -1.74 -6.00 -4.01
N VAL A 3 -3.03 -5.71 -3.83
CA VAL A 3 -3.56 -4.49 -3.21
C VAL A 3 -3.54 -4.60 -1.69
N GLY A 4 -3.52 -3.47 -1.00
CA GLY A 4 -3.91 -3.40 0.41
C GLY A 4 -5.42 -3.19 0.52
N VAL A 5 -6.07 -3.91 1.44
CA VAL A 5 -7.49 -3.70 1.77
C VAL A 5 -7.68 -3.45 3.27
N ALA A 6 -8.48 -2.46 3.63
CA ALA A 6 -8.90 -2.21 5.01
C ALA A 6 -10.37 -1.75 5.06
N VAL A 7 -11.01 -1.94 6.21
CA VAL A 7 -12.35 -1.43 6.47
C VAL A 7 -12.27 -0.30 7.50
N TRP A 8 -12.88 0.84 7.20
CA TRP A 8 -13.02 1.96 8.14
C TRP A 8 -14.41 2.59 7.98
N ASP A 9 -15.09 2.84 9.10
CA ASP A 9 -16.43 3.45 9.11
C ASP A 9 -17.43 2.77 8.14
N GLY A 10 -17.42 1.43 8.13
CA GLY A 10 -18.26 0.60 7.26
C GLY A 10 -17.90 0.62 5.76
N LYS A 11 -16.81 1.28 5.37
CA LYS A 11 -16.38 1.42 3.98
C LYS A 11 -15.13 0.60 3.71
N ILE A 12 -15.03 0.05 2.51
CA ILE A 12 -13.91 -0.80 2.09
C ILE A 12 -12.92 0.05 1.29
N HIS A 13 -11.71 0.21 1.81
CA HIS A 13 -10.62 0.92 1.16
C HIS A 13 -9.72 -0.08 0.44
N ILE A 14 -9.44 0.18 -0.84
CA ILE A 14 -8.55 -0.59 -1.70
C ILE A 14 -7.46 0.35 -2.19
N ILE A 15 -6.22 0.04 -1.83
CA ILE A 15 -5.08 0.94 -1.99
C ILE A 15 -3.95 0.23 -2.74
N GLY A 16 -3.37 0.94 -3.71
CA GLY A 16 -2.23 0.51 -4.49
C GLY A 16 -2.49 -0.74 -5.33
N GLY A 17 -1.50 -1.61 -5.41
CA GLY A 17 -1.51 -2.84 -6.20
C GLY A 17 -0.96 -2.65 -7.59
N ARG A 18 -1.32 -3.57 -8.49
CA ARG A 18 -0.96 -3.55 -9.91
C ARG A 18 -2.20 -3.45 -10.80
N PHE A 19 -2.07 -2.70 -11.90
CA PHE A 19 -3.12 -2.51 -12.91
C PHE A 19 -2.70 -3.07 -14.27
N ASN A 20 -3.59 -3.81 -14.94
CA ASN A 20 -3.44 -4.40 -16.29
C ASN A 20 -2.30 -5.40 -16.53
N THR A 21 -1.15 -5.29 -15.84
CA THR A 21 0.02 -6.15 -16.00
C THR A 21 0.78 -6.26 -14.67
N PHE A 22 1.75 -7.18 -14.58
CA PHE A 22 2.69 -7.27 -13.45
C PHE A 22 3.63 -6.05 -13.35
N GLU A 23 3.61 -5.19 -14.37
CA GLU A 23 4.59 -4.15 -14.60
C GLU A 23 4.19 -2.78 -14.06
N ASN A 24 2.90 -2.60 -13.77
CA ASN A 24 2.34 -1.29 -13.49
C ASN A 24 1.81 -1.23 -12.06
N ASN A 25 2.70 -0.90 -11.12
CA ASN A 25 2.27 -0.50 -9.78
C ASN A 25 1.44 0.78 -9.87
N THR A 26 0.38 0.86 -9.05
CA THR A 26 -0.52 2.00 -9.05
C THR A 26 -0.53 2.71 -7.71
N ALA A 27 -0.83 4.00 -7.74
CA ALA A 27 -1.09 4.82 -6.57
C ALA A 27 -2.58 4.88 -6.21
N LEU A 28 -3.44 4.18 -6.96
CA LEU A 28 -4.89 4.31 -6.82
C LEU A 28 -5.36 3.99 -5.40
N HIS A 29 -6.35 4.77 -4.97
CA HIS A 29 -7.06 4.57 -3.72
C HIS A 29 -8.55 4.70 -4.00
N HIS A 30 -9.25 3.57 -3.96
CA HIS A 30 -10.69 3.51 -4.14
C HIS A 30 -11.37 3.08 -2.85
N VAL A 31 -12.53 3.67 -2.60
CA VAL A 31 -13.37 3.35 -1.46
C VAL A 31 -14.73 2.92 -1.96
N TYR A 32 -15.14 1.74 -1.55
CA TYR A 32 -16.50 1.25 -1.76
C TYR A 32 -17.32 1.53 -0.50
N ASP A 33 -18.50 2.14 -0.69
CA ASP A 33 -19.53 2.34 0.34
C ASP A 33 -20.65 1.30 0.11
N PRO A 34 -20.68 0.20 0.86
CA PRO A 34 -21.68 -0.86 0.69
C PRO A 34 -23.11 -0.40 0.99
N ALA A 35 -23.29 0.65 1.80
CA ALA A 35 -24.62 1.15 2.16
C ALA A 35 -25.28 1.92 1.02
N ARG A 36 -24.48 2.46 0.10
CA ARG A 36 -24.94 3.24 -1.06
C ARG A 36 -24.65 2.58 -2.40
N ASP A 37 -23.89 1.49 -2.38
CA ASP A 37 -23.38 0.80 -3.57
C ASP A 37 -22.65 1.75 -4.54
N ILE A 38 -21.71 2.53 -4.00
CA ILE A 38 -20.93 3.48 -4.80
C ILE A 38 -19.43 3.35 -4.54
N TRP A 39 -18.66 3.62 -5.59
CA TRP A 39 -17.23 3.79 -5.54
C TRP A 39 -16.85 5.26 -5.50
N ARG A 40 -15.80 5.60 -4.74
CA ARG A 40 -15.20 6.93 -4.72
C ARG A 40 -13.69 6.82 -4.77
N GLN A 41 -13.06 7.69 -5.54
CA GLN A 41 -11.61 7.87 -5.49
C GLN A 41 -11.25 8.77 -4.30
N ARG A 42 -10.14 8.45 -3.63
CA ARG A 42 -9.55 9.21 -2.52
C ARG A 42 -8.12 9.58 -2.85
N ALA A 43 -7.47 10.33 -1.96
CA ALA A 43 -6.08 10.72 -2.16
C ALA A 43 -5.19 9.49 -2.46
N PRO A 44 -4.40 9.52 -3.54
CA PRO A 44 -3.58 8.40 -3.95
C PRO A 44 -2.44 8.15 -2.95
N ILE A 45 -2.03 6.90 -2.79
CA ILE A 45 -0.85 6.57 -1.97
C ILE A 45 0.40 7.26 -2.58
N PRO A 46 1.24 7.95 -1.80
CA PRO A 46 2.31 8.77 -2.38
C PRO A 46 3.35 7.96 -3.16
N THR A 47 3.64 6.74 -2.71
CA THR A 47 4.50 5.80 -3.44
C THR A 47 3.64 4.74 -4.15
N PRO A 48 3.50 4.76 -5.49
CA PRO A 48 2.83 3.72 -6.25
C PRO A 48 3.49 2.36 -5.99
N ARG A 49 2.73 1.39 -5.49
CA ARG A 49 3.33 0.13 -5.00
C ARG A 49 2.37 -1.04 -5.05
N SER A 50 2.92 -2.25 -5.03
CA SER A 50 2.16 -3.49 -4.79
C SER A 50 2.83 -4.39 -3.75
N GLY A 51 2.12 -5.41 -3.28
CA GLY A 51 2.67 -6.42 -2.37
C GLY A 51 3.05 -5.85 -1.00
N HIS A 52 2.43 -4.73 -0.62
CA HIS A 52 2.64 -4.05 0.64
C HIS A 52 1.72 -4.65 1.71
N GLY A 53 2.18 -4.60 2.96
CA GLY A 53 1.33 -4.91 4.11
C GLY A 53 0.47 -3.69 4.47
N MET A 54 -0.72 -3.92 5.01
CA MET A 54 -1.57 -2.83 5.50
C MET A 54 -2.29 -3.19 6.79
N VAL A 55 -2.40 -2.24 7.72
CA VAL A 55 -3.21 -2.37 8.94
C VAL A 55 -3.96 -1.07 9.25
N LEU A 56 -5.09 -1.17 9.93
CA LEU A 56 -5.77 -0.04 10.54
C LEU A 56 -5.32 0.09 12.00
N LEU A 57 -4.76 1.24 12.38
CA LEU A 57 -4.37 1.55 13.75
C LEU A 57 -4.70 3.02 14.06
N ASN A 58 -5.40 3.25 15.18
CA ASN A 58 -5.77 4.58 15.67
C ASN A 58 -6.46 5.45 14.61
N GLY A 59 -7.37 4.83 13.84
CA GLY A 59 -8.12 5.50 12.79
C GLY A 59 -7.35 5.81 11.51
N ARG A 60 -6.07 5.40 11.40
CA ARG A 60 -5.25 5.58 10.21
C ARG A 60 -4.94 4.23 9.56
N MET A 61 -4.86 4.21 8.23
CA MET A 61 -4.44 3.01 7.46
C MET A 61 -2.96 3.11 7.18
N TRP A 62 -2.18 2.17 7.70
CA TRP A 62 -0.72 2.17 7.60
C TRP A 62 -0.27 1.17 6.54
N CYS A 63 0.50 1.62 5.56
CA CYS A 63 1.04 0.82 4.46
C CYS A 63 2.56 0.62 4.63
N PHE A 64 3.01 -0.63 4.51
CA PHE A 64 4.38 -1.06 4.80
C PHE A 64 5.02 -1.71 3.58
N GLY A 65 6.18 -1.19 3.19
CA GLY A 65 7.03 -1.79 2.15
C GLY A 65 6.29 -2.02 0.85
N GLY A 66 6.46 -3.20 0.26
CA GLY A 66 6.03 -3.53 -1.08
C GLY A 66 7.14 -3.34 -2.10
N GLU A 67 6.75 -3.31 -3.35
CA GLU A 67 7.63 -3.07 -4.49
C GLU A 67 7.06 -1.99 -5.39
N GLU A 68 7.95 -1.28 -6.06
CA GLU A 68 7.61 -0.29 -7.07
C GLU A 68 8.50 -0.42 -8.30
N ARG A 69 7.92 -0.01 -9.43
CA ARG A 69 8.58 0.18 -10.71
C ARG A 69 8.89 1.66 -10.91
N LEU A 70 10.15 1.98 -11.12
CA LEU A 70 10.59 3.28 -11.66
C LEU A 70 11.15 3.12 -13.07
N TYR A 71 11.47 4.25 -13.69
CA TYR A 71 12.18 4.33 -14.95
C TYR A 71 13.40 5.23 -14.79
N ASP A 72 14.54 4.80 -15.32
CA ASP A 72 15.73 5.66 -15.38
C ASP A 72 15.63 6.72 -16.49
N ALA A 73 16.70 7.51 -16.64
CA ALA A 73 16.77 8.57 -17.64
C ALA A 73 16.64 8.06 -19.10
N GLU A 74 16.94 6.78 -19.34
CA GLU A 74 16.80 6.12 -20.63
C GLU A 74 15.47 5.36 -20.78
N ASN A 75 14.52 5.58 -19.86
CA ASN A 75 13.22 4.92 -19.80
C ASN A 75 13.31 3.39 -19.66
N ARG A 76 14.36 2.88 -19.02
CA ARG A 76 14.50 1.46 -18.69
C ARG A 76 13.86 1.18 -17.33
N PRO A 77 13.11 0.07 -17.17
CA PRO A 77 12.45 -0.25 -15.92
C PRO A 77 13.47 -0.58 -14.82
N ILE A 78 13.24 -0.03 -13.62
CA ILE A 78 13.94 -0.37 -12.39
C ILE A 78 12.91 -0.82 -11.37
N ASP A 79 12.86 -2.12 -11.12
CA ASP A 79 12.03 -2.69 -10.06
C ASP A 79 12.81 -2.68 -8.73
N ARG A 80 12.18 -2.20 -7.66
CA ARG A 80 12.78 -2.19 -6.32
C ARG A 80 11.81 -2.62 -5.24
N VAL A 81 12.32 -3.35 -4.27
CA VAL A 81 11.64 -3.57 -2.98
C VAL A 81 11.91 -2.37 -2.09
N ILE A 82 10.86 -1.84 -1.47
CA ILE A 82 10.94 -0.63 -0.66
C ILE A 82 10.68 -0.88 0.82
N GLY A 83 11.26 -0.02 1.65
CA GLY A 83 10.98 0.06 3.08
C GLY A 83 9.93 1.13 3.42
N SER A 84 9.37 1.83 2.43
CA SER A 84 8.52 3.00 2.66
C SER A 84 7.35 2.71 3.60
N LEU A 85 7.16 3.59 4.59
CA LEU A 85 6.06 3.56 5.56
C LEU A 85 5.21 4.82 5.38
N GLU A 86 3.93 4.63 5.07
CA GLU A 86 2.99 5.72 4.81
C GLU A 86 1.67 5.45 5.54
N SER A 87 1.04 6.48 6.10
CA SER A 87 -0.26 6.35 6.77
C SER A 87 -1.30 7.28 6.15
N TYR A 88 -2.48 6.77 5.88
CA TYR A 88 -3.62 7.52 5.40
C TYR A 88 -4.58 7.90 6.53
N ASP A 89 -5.02 9.15 6.53
CA ASP A 89 -6.08 9.68 7.38
C ASP A 89 -7.39 9.80 6.60
N PRO A 90 -8.40 8.95 6.88
CA PRO A 90 -9.67 8.98 6.17
C PRO A 90 -10.53 10.20 6.50
N VAL A 91 -10.26 10.91 7.60
CA VAL A 91 -10.98 12.13 8.00
C VAL A 91 -10.53 13.30 7.14
N THR A 92 -9.21 13.46 6.94
CA THR A 92 -8.64 14.58 6.19
C THR A 92 -8.34 14.27 4.73
N ASP A 93 -8.55 13.03 4.30
CA ASP A 93 -8.18 12.55 2.95
C ASP A 93 -6.72 12.83 2.60
N SER A 94 -5.81 12.53 3.53
CA SER A 94 -4.40 12.86 3.34
C SER A 94 -3.46 11.77 3.83
N TRP A 95 -2.27 11.76 3.24
CA TRP A 95 -1.21 10.83 3.56
C TRP A 95 -0.10 11.52 4.34
N LEU A 96 0.55 10.76 5.22
CA LEU A 96 1.81 11.13 5.86
C LEU A 96 2.85 10.05 5.58
N SER A 97 4.06 10.47 5.22
CA SER A 97 5.24 9.60 5.13
C SER A 97 5.96 9.56 6.48
N HIS A 98 6.49 8.39 6.82
CA HIS A 98 7.17 8.13 8.09
C HIS A 98 8.58 7.59 7.85
N ALA A 99 9.32 7.37 8.94
CA ALA A 99 10.58 6.66 8.88
C ALA A 99 10.40 5.27 8.24
N PRO A 100 11.22 4.89 7.24
CA PRO A 100 11.05 3.63 6.53
C PRO A 100 11.44 2.43 7.41
N MET A 101 10.94 1.25 7.03
CA MET A 101 11.42 -0.02 7.58
C MET A 101 12.93 -0.17 7.32
N PRO A 102 13.72 -0.60 8.33
CA PRO A 102 15.16 -0.82 8.15
C PRO A 102 15.50 -1.88 7.10
N THR A 103 14.60 -2.83 6.89
CA THR A 103 14.72 -3.87 5.86
C THR A 103 13.53 -3.76 4.91
N PRO A 104 13.76 -3.36 3.65
CA PRO A 104 12.76 -3.41 2.59
C PRO A 104 12.21 -4.83 2.39
N ARG A 105 10.89 -4.95 2.25
CA ARG A 105 10.19 -6.23 2.05
C ARG A 105 9.00 -6.03 1.11
N HIS A 106 8.73 -7.00 0.24
CA HIS A 106 7.48 -7.13 -0.51
C HIS A 106 6.86 -8.51 -0.26
N GLY A 107 5.58 -8.71 -0.61
CA GLY A 107 4.87 -9.97 -0.38
C GLY A 107 4.73 -10.29 1.12
N LEU A 108 4.65 -9.24 1.95
CA LEU A 108 4.63 -9.33 3.40
C LEU A 108 3.20 -9.40 3.94
N GLY A 109 3.06 -9.99 5.13
CA GLY A 109 1.88 -9.84 5.98
C GLY A 109 2.11 -8.75 7.02
N ALA A 110 1.07 -7.99 7.36
CA ALA A 110 1.07 -7.07 8.48
C ALA A 110 -0.16 -7.32 9.37
N ALA A 111 0.03 -7.27 10.69
CA ALA A 111 -1.04 -7.48 11.66
C ALA A 111 -0.87 -6.54 12.86
N LEU A 112 -1.99 -6.12 13.43
CA LEU A 112 -2.01 -5.41 14.71
C LEU A 112 -2.14 -6.44 15.84
N VAL A 113 -1.23 -6.40 16.82
CA VAL A 113 -1.26 -7.24 18.02
C VAL A 113 -1.10 -6.34 19.23
N GLY A 114 -2.19 -6.13 19.97
CA GLY A 114 -2.27 -5.06 20.96
C GLY A 114 -2.07 -3.71 20.28
N ASP A 115 -1.17 -2.89 20.80
CA ASP A 115 -0.83 -1.57 20.24
C ASP A 115 0.35 -1.60 19.26
N TRP A 116 0.83 -2.80 18.90
CA TRP A 116 2.02 -2.98 18.07
C TRP A 116 1.69 -3.56 16.70
N ILE A 117 2.23 -2.92 15.67
CA ILE A 117 2.17 -3.43 14.30
C ILE A 117 3.32 -4.41 14.10
N HIS A 118 2.96 -5.63 13.70
CA HIS A 118 3.89 -6.70 13.36
C HIS A 118 3.91 -6.88 11.85
N VAL A 119 5.11 -6.88 11.28
CA VAL A 119 5.36 -7.12 9.86
C VAL A 119 6.18 -8.39 9.73
N ALA A 120 5.67 -9.38 9.00
CA ALA A 120 6.27 -10.70 8.91
C ALA A 120 6.29 -11.26 7.49
N GLY A 121 7.28 -12.12 7.21
CA GLY A 121 7.47 -12.76 5.91
C GLY A 121 8.01 -11.80 4.84
N GLY A 122 7.71 -12.11 3.58
CA GLY A 122 8.18 -11.37 2.42
C GLY A 122 9.67 -11.53 2.11
N GLY A 123 10.09 -10.94 0.98
CA GLY A 123 11.46 -10.98 0.49
C GLY A 123 12.05 -9.59 0.18
N PRO A 124 13.39 -9.42 0.26
CA PRO A 124 14.07 -8.16 -0.05
C PRO A 124 14.40 -7.98 -1.54
N ILE A 125 14.14 -8.99 -2.36
CA ILE A 125 14.36 -8.99 -3.82
C ILE A 125 12.99 -8.92 -4.47
N VAL A 126 12.84 -8.20 -5.59
CA VAL A 126 11.57 -8.12 -6.34
C VAL A 126 11.10 -9.51 -6.78
N GLY A 127 9.80 -9.78 -6.61
CA GLY A 127 9.21 -11.06 -6.98
C GLY A 127 8.98 -11.15 -8.50
N GLY A 128 9.10 -12.36 -9.05
CA GLY A 128 8.61 -12.68 -10.40
C GLY A 128 7.15 -13.10 -10.35
N GLY A 129 6.37 -12.70 -11.36
CA GLY A 129 4.99 -13.17 -11.57
C GLY A 129 4.88 -14.67 -11.81
#